data_AF-A0A6B2GAS7-F1
#
_entry.id   AF-A0A6B2GAS7-F1
#
_cell.length_a   1.000
_cell.length_b   1.000
_cell.length_c   1.000
_cell.angle_alpha   90.00
_cell.angle_beta   90.00
_cell.angle_gamma   90.00
#
_symmetry.space_group_name_H-M   'P 1'
#
loop_
_entity.id
_entity.type
_entity.pdbx_description
1 polymer ?
#
loop_
_entity_poly.entity_id
_entity_poly.type
_entity_poly.pdbx_seq_one_letter_code
_entity_poly.pdbx_strand_id
1 'polypeptide(L)'
;ILGNYIAIIYMLERAVYAQEANSVYFTAPFSGVVAHQISHEHLTPIKIDQFLNAYKYFIIDSISGSSTSETFKNNIFRASLLNQEKLCCGLSIFVNFLEFLKTKVDIPFWKGPVPANGVISIEECT
;
A
#
# COMPACT_ATOMS: atom_id res chain seq x y z
N ILE A 1 16.08 -21.60 -10.84
CA ILE A 1 16.53 -20.19 -10.99
C ILE A 1 15.34 -19.23 -11.09
N LEU A 2 14.43 -19.38 -12.06
CA LEU A 2 13.26 -18.50 -12.21
C LEU A 2 12.39 -18.42 -10.93
N GLY A 3 12.10 -19.56 -10.30
CA GLY A 3 11.35 -19.59 -9.03
C GLY A 3 12.01 -18.77 -7.92
N ASN A 4 13.34 -18.71 -7.87
CA ASN A 4 14.06 -17.90 -6.88
C ASN A 4 13.84 -16.41 -7.14
N TYR A 5 13.85 -15.97 -8.40
CA TYR A 5 13.56 -14.57 -8.75
C TYR A 5 12.13 -14.18 -8.38
N ILE A 6 11.15 -15.05 -8.66
CA ILE A 6 9.74 -14.83 -8.28
C ILE A 6 9.63 -14.70 -6.75
N ALA A 7 10.26 -15.60 -6.01
CA ALA A 7 10.28 -15.55 -4.55
C ALA A 7 10.98 -14.29 -4.00
N ILE A 8 12.09 -13.86 -4.61
CA ILE A 8 12.79 -12.64 -4.22
C ILE A 8 11.89 -11.41 -4.41
N ILE A 9 11.22 -11.28 -5.55
CA ILE A 9 10.32 -10.14 -5.82
C ILE A 9 9.19 -10.10 -4.79
N TYR A 10 8.58 -11.26 -4.51
CA TYR A 10 7.55 -11.38 -3.47
C TYR A 10 8.07 -10.95 -2.09
N MET A 11 9.24 -11.45 -1.67
CA MET A 11 9.83 -11.11 -0.37
C MET A 11 10.23 -9.63 -0.29
N LEU A 12 10.72 -9.04 -1.38
CA LEU A 12 11.04 -7.61 -1.44
C LEU A 12 9.79 -6.74 -1.29
N GLU A 13 8.70 -7.07 -1.98
CA GLU A 13 7.43 -6.36 -1.82
C GLU A 13 6.93 -6.42 -0.37
N ARG A 14 6.98 -7.61 0.25
CA ARG A 14 6.63 -7.79 1.66
C ARG A 14 7.50 -6.96 2.61
N ALA A 15 8.79 -6.85 2.34
CA ALA A 15 9.71 -6.02 3.13
C ALA A 15 9.39 -4.52 2.98
N VAL A 16 9.11 -4.06 1.75
CA VAL A 16 8.70 -2.67 1.48
C VAL A 16 7.41 -2.35 2.24
N TYR A 17 6.41 -3.23 2.18
CA TYR A 17 5.15 -3.00 2.92
C TYR A 17 5.36 -2.90 4.43
N ALA A 18 6.21 -3.74 5.01
CA ALA A 18 6.50 -3.68 6.44
C ALA A 18 7.17 -2.34 6.81
N GLN A 19 8.11 -1.87 5.98
CA GLN A 19 8.79 -0.59 6.18
C GLN A 19 7.82 0.60 6.02
N GLU A 20 6.98 0.59 4.99
CA GLU A 20 6.00 1.65 4.74
C GLU A 20 4.93 1.70 5.82
N ALA A 21 4.38 0.55 6.24
CA ALA A 21 3.40 0.49 7.32
C ALA A 21 3.97 1.04 8.63
N ASN A 22 5.24 0.72 8.94
CA ASN A 22 5.92 1.26 10.11
C ASN A 22 6.10 2.79 9.99
N SER A 23 6.47 3.29 8.81
CA SER A 23 6.57 4.72 8.52
C SER A 23 5.22 5.44 8.73
N VAL A 24 4.13 4.85 8.24
CA VAL A 24 2.76 5.40 8.41
C VAL A 24 2.37 5.40 9.88
N TYR A 25 2.67 4.33 10.62
CA TYR A 25 2.37 4.25 12.05
C TYR A 25 3.02 5.38 12.86
N PHE A 26 4.31 5.65 12.64
CA PHE A 26 5.02 6.73 13.35
C PHE A 26 4.58 8.13 12.92
N THR A 27 4.05 8.27 11.72
CA THR A 27 3.64 9.58 11.17
C THR A 27 2.15 9.87 11.28
N ALA A 28 1.36 8.87 11.68
CA ALA A 28 -0.09 8.98 11.90
C ALA A 28 -0.47 10.17 12.83
N PRO A 29 0.21 10.43 13.97
CA PRO A 29 -0.14 11.54 14.84
C PRO A 29 -0.04 12.93 14.16
N PHE A 30 0.97 13.12 13.31
CA PHE A 30 1.17 14.38 12.58
C PHE A 30 0.16 14.57 11.43
N SER A 31 -0.44 13.46 10.98
CA SER A 31 -1.51 13.44 9.98
C SER A 31 -2.91 13.55 10.60
N GLY A 32 -3.01 13.66 11.93
CA GLY A 32 -4.30 13.65 12.63
C GLY A 32 -4.98 12.28 12.73
N VAL A 33 -4.26 11.20 12.42
CA VAL A 33 -4.74 9.82 12.52
C VAL A 33 -4.38 9.25 13.89
N VAL A 34 -5.37 8.70 14.59
CA VAL A 34 -5.21 8.17 15.94
C VAL A 34 -5.73 6.75 15.97
N ALA A 35 -4.87 5.81 16.37
CA ALA A 35 -5.31 4.46 16.66
C ALA A 35 -6.03 4.45 18.02
N HIS A 36 -7.29 4.04 18.04
CA HIS A 36 -8.00 3.78 19.27
C HIS A 36 -7.85 2.31 19.67
N GLN A 37 -7.45 2.05 20.92
CA GLN A 37 -7.56 0.71 21.49
C GLN A 37 -9.03 0.40 21.71
N ILE A 38 -9.51 -0.75 21.23
CA ILE A 38 -10.89 -1.20 21.44
C ILE A 38 -11.10 -1.40 22.94
N SER A 39 -11.51 -0.34 23.64
CA SER A 39 -12.03 -0.41 24.99
C SER A 39 -13.51 -0.78 24.90
N HIS A 40 -14.06 -1.43 25.93
CA HIS A 40 -15.49 -1.75 26.01
C HIS A 40 -16.39 -0.50 26.07
N GLU A 41 -15.83 0.71 26.18
CA GLU A 41 -16.57 1.95 26.04
C GLU A 41 -16.70 2.37 24.57
N HIS A 42 -17.94 2.64 24.13
CA HIS A 42 -18.16 3.33 22.87
C HIS A 42 -17.52 4.72 22.92
N LEU A 43 -16.59 4.98 22.01
CA LEU A 43 -16.14 6.33 21.70
C LEU A 43 -17.30 7.15 21.16
N THR A 44 -17.66 8.21 21.87
CA THR A 44 -18.47 9.27 21.29
C THR A 44 -17.59 10.15 20.42
N PRO A 45 -18.13 10.73 19.33
CA PRO A 45 -17.38 11.65 18.47
C PRO A 45 -16.77 12.82 19.26
N ILE A 46 -17.43 13.24 20.35
CA ILE A 46 -16.96 14.30 21.26
C ILE A 46 -15.61 13.94 21.91
N LYS A 47 -15.42 12.70 22.36
CA LYS A 47 -14.14 12.25 22.97
C LYS A 47 -13.02 12.25 21.94
N ILE A 48 -13.33 11.90 20.68
CA ILE A 48 -12.37 11.94 19.56
C ILE A 48 -11.96 13.38 19.27
N ASP A 49 -12.92 14.30 19.17
CA ASP A 49 -12.63 15.71 18.91
C ASP A 49 -11.82 16.37 20.04
N GLN A 50 -12.12 16.03 21.30
CA GLN A 50 -11.32 16.50 22.44
C GLN A 50 -9.87 16.01 22.36
N PHE A 51 -9.67 14.74 21.99
CA PHE A 51 -8.34 14.18 21.81
C PHE A 51 -7.60 14.85 20.63
N LEU A 52 -8.23 14.98 19.47
CA LEU A 52 -7.64 15.63 18.30
C LEU A 52 -7.28 17.10 18.60
N ASN A 53 -8.11 17.80 19.36
CA ASN A 53 -7.81 19.17 19.81
C ASN A 53 -6.57 19.24 20.72
N ALA A 54 -6.34 18.25 21.58
CA ALA A 54 -5.14 18.20 22.42
C ALA A 54 -3.84 18.07 21.60
N TYR A 55 -3.89 17.38 20.46
CA TYR A 55 -2.75 17.18 19.57
C TYR A 55 -2.68 18.15 18.38
N LYS A 56 -3.60 19.12 18.29
CA LYS A 56 -3.74 20.04 17.15
C LYS A 56 -2.45 20.77 16.76
N TYR A 57 -1.61 21.12 17.73
CA TYR A 57 -0.33 21.81 17.48
C TYR A 57 0.74 20.94 16.80
N PHE A 58 0.58 19.61 16.83
CA PHE A 58 1.48 18.68 16.17
C PHE A 58 0.99 18.29 14.77
N ILE A 59 -0.28 18.59 14.45
CA ILE A 59 -0.85 18.29 13.12
C ILE A 59 -0.29 19.28 12.11
N ILE A 60 0.14 18.79 10.95
CA ILE A 60 0.74 19.60 9.88
C ILE A 60 -0.16 20.78 9.45
N ASP A 61 -1.48 20.62 9.52
CA ASP A 61 -2.45 21.69 9.23
C ASP A 61 -2.29 22.94 10.11
N SER A 62 -1.69 22.82 11.30
CA SER A 62 -1.36 23.97 12.15
C SER A 62 -0.35 24.93 11.51
N ILE A 63 0.50 24.43 10.60
CA ILE A 63 1.52 25.21 9.87
C ILE A 63 0.86 26.12 8.82
N SER A 64 -0.32 25.77 8.33
CA SER A 64 -1.08 26.63 7.41
C SER A 64 -1.41 27.99 8.03
N GLY A 65 -1.60 28.03 9.36
CA GLY A 65 -1.88 29.26 10.13
C GLY A 65 -0.65 30.06 10.59
N SER A 66 0.57 29.55 10.38
CA SER A 66 1.80 30.23 10.83
C SER A 66 2.20 31.37 9.88
N SER A 67 3.00 32.31 10.39
CA SER A 67 3.61 33.41 9.61
C SER A 67 4.74 32.94 8.68
N THR A 68 4.82 31.65 8.36
CA THR A 68 5.90 31.06 7.56
C THR A 68 5.68 31.30 6.07
N SER A 69 6.77 31.30 5.29
CA SER A 69 6.74 31.47 3.83
C SER A 69 5.78 30.51 3.14
N GLU A 70 5.06 31.00 2.13
CA GLU A 70 4.12 30.21 1.33
C GLU A 70 4.79 29.04 0.59
N THR A 71 6.04 29.23 0.15
CA THR A 71 6.85 28.16 -0.47
C THR A 71 7.11 27.00 0.50
N PHE A 72 7.32 27.31 1.77
CA PHE A 72 7.56 26.32 2.80
C PHE A 72 6.28 25.54 3.14
N LYS A 73 5.14 26.23 3.25
CA LYS A 73 3.82 25.60 3.45
C LYS A 73 3.50 24.60 2.34
N ASN A 74 3.69 25.00 1.09
CA ASN A 74 3.48 24.13 -0.07
C ASN A 74 4.40 22.91 -0.06
N ASN A 75 5.67 23.06 0.33
CA ASN A 75 6.60 21.93 0.41
C ASN A 75 6.20 20.93 1.50
N ILE A 76 5.77 21.42 2.67
CA ILE A 76 5.31 20.56 3.76
C ILE A 76 4.03 19.82 3.37
N PHE A 77 3.08 20.50 2.74
CA PHE A 77 1.85 19.88 2.26
C PHE A 77 2.14 18.73 1.29
N ARG A 78 3.03 18.97 0.31
CA ARG A 78 3.46 17.92 -0.63
C ARG A 78 4.18 16.76 0.06
N ALA A 79 5.00 17.05 1.07
CA ALA A 79 5.68 16.02 1.85
C ALA A 79 4.69 15.18 2.68
N SER A 80 3.64 15.81 3.22
CA SER A 80 2.55 15.14 3.94
C SER A 80 1.80 14.16 3.03
N LEU A 81 1.44 14.59 1.81
CA LEU A 81 0.80 13.71 0.82
C LEU A 81 1.68 12.50 0.47
N LEU A 82 2.96 12.72 0.18
CA LEU A 82 3.91 11.63 -0.13
C LEU A 82 4.13 10.67 1.04
N ASN A 83 3.92 11.15 2.27
CA ASN A 83 4.01 10.31 3.44
C ASN A 83 2.78 9.41 3.62
N GLN A 84 1.60 9.85 3.20
CA GLN A 84 0.35 9.07 3.25
C GLN A 84 0.19 8.12 2.05
N GLU A 85 0.70 8.50 0.88
CA GLU A 85 0.67 7.69 -0.33
C GLU A 85 1.82 6.66 -0.30
N LYS A 86 1.50 5.44 0.13
CA LYS A 86 2.42 4.29 0.17
C LYS A 86 1.90 3.14 -0.68
N LEU A 87 2.80 2.29 -1.17
CA LEU A 87 2.40 1.10 -1.94
C LEU A 87 1.55 0.16 -1.09
N CYS A 88 1.86 0.04 0.21
CA CYS A 88 1.12 -0.79 1.16
C CYS A 88 -0.37 -0.41 1.34
N CYS A 89 -0.81 0.76 0.84
CA CYS A 89 -2.19 1.22 0.94
C CYS A 89 -3.14 0.64 -0.13
N GLY A 90 -2.64 -0.16 -1.08
CA GLY A 90 -3.51 -0.85 -2.05
C GLY A 90 -2.89 -1.20 -3.40
N LEU A 91 -1.57 -1.09 -3.57
CA LEU A 91 -0.88 -1.36 -4.83
C LEU A 91 0.03 -2.59 -4.69
N SER A 92 -0.01 -3.52 -5.65
CA SER A 92 0.87 -4.70 -5.68
C SER A 92 1.75 -4.75 -6.93
N ILE A 93 3.06 -4.75 -6.70
CA ILE A 93 4.09 -4.98 -7.72
C ILE A 93 4.09 -6.44 -8.15
N PHE A 94 3.89 -7.37 -7.21
CA PHE A 94 3.97 -8.80 -7.50
C PHE A 94 2.89 -9.26 -8.48
N VAL A 95 1.65 -8.76 -8.34
CA VAL A 95 0.57 -9.05 -9.29
C VAL A 95 0.92 -8.57 -10.69
N ASN A 96 1.32 -7.30 -10.82
CA ASN A 96 1.72 -6.74 -12.12
C ASN A 96 2.91 -7.49 -12.73
N PHE A 97 3.85 -7.97 -11.91
CA PHE A 97 4.97 -8.77 -12.36
C PHE A 97 4.52 -10.14 -12.89
N LEU A 98 3.58 -10.82 -12.24
CA LEU A 98 3.03 -12.08 -12.74
C LEU A 98 2.24 -11.89 -14.04
N GLU A 99 1.47 -10.81 -14.16
CA GLU A 99 0.80 -10.46 -15.41
C GLU A 99 1.82 -10.22 -16.53
N PHE A 100 2.89 -9.49 -16.25
CA PHE A 100 3.99 -9.31 -17.18
C PHE A 100 4.63 -10.64 -17.58
N LEU A 101 4.92 -11.54 -16.63
CA LEU A 101 5.47 -12.87 -16.94
C LEU A 101 4.53 -13.69 -17.83
N LYS A 102 3.22 -13.62 -17.59
CA LYS A 102 2.21 -14.28 -18.43
C LYS A 102 2.34 -13.83 -19.89
N THR A 103 2.57 -12.54 -20.16
CA THR A 103 2.79 -12.06 -21.54
C THR A 103 4.05 -12.63 -22.21
N LYS A 104 5.05 -13.05 -21.42
CA LYS A 104 6.28 -13.66 -21.93
C LYS A 104 6.15 -15.16 -22.20
N VAL A 105 5.18 -15.81 -21.57
CA VAL A 105 4.92 -17.25 -21.68
C VAL A 105 3.72 -17.54 -22.59
N ASP A 106 3.15 -16.51 -23.24
CA ASP A 106 1.97 -16.61 -24.13
C ASP A 106 2.30 -17.22 -25.52
N ILE A 107 3.21 -18.19 -25.55
CA ILE A 107 3.64 -18.92 -26.74
C ILE A 107 2.74 -20.16 -26.90
N PRO A 108 2.28 -20.49 -28.13
CA PRO A 108 1.38 -21.63 -28.39
C PRO A 108 1.87 -22.96 -27.81
N PHE A 109 3.19 -23.13 -27.71
CA PHE A 109 3.82 -24.30 -27.09
C PHE A 109 3.27 -24.61 -25.68
N TRP A 110 3.01 -23.59 -24.84
CA TRP A 110 2.52 -23.80 -23.48
C TRP A 110 1.01 -24.05 -23.38
N LYS A 111 0.26 -23.79 -24.46
CA LYS A 111 -1.21 -23.98 -24.49
C LYS A 111 -1.62 -25.31 -25.11
N GLY A 112 -0.74 -25.93 -25.90
CA GLY A 112 -1.05 -27.14 -26.65
C GLY A 112 -2.10 -26.92 -27.76
N PRO A 113 -2.42 -27.97 -28.52
CA PRO A 113 -3.52 -27.98 -29.47
C PRO A 113 -4.88 -28.01 -28.76
N VAL A 114 -5.96 -27.80 -29.51
CA VAL A 114 -7.32 -27.91 -28.96
C VAL A 114 -7.59 -29.37 -28.55
N PRO A 115 -8.12 -29.62 -27.34
CA PRO A 115 -8.40 -30.97 -26.86
C PRO A 115 -9.37 -31.74 -27.77
N ALA A 116 -9.15 -33.06 -27.94
CA ALA A 116 -9.99 -33.92 -28.78
C ALA A 116 -11.47 -33.98 -28.33
N ASN A 117 -11.73 -33.84 -27.02
CA ASN A 117 -13.07 -33.79 -26.43
C ASN A 117 -13.67 -32.37 -26.40
N GLY A 118 -12.94 -31.35 -26.88
CA GLY A 118 -13.36 -29.95 -26.89
C GLY A 118 -13.37 -29.26 -25.52
N VAL A 119 -12.89 -29.92 -24.46
CA VAL A 119 -12.93 -29.40 -23.08
C VAL A 119 -11.54 -29.32 -22.46
N ILE A 120 -10.86 -30.46 -22.29
CA ILE A 120 -9.54 -30.55 -21.66
C ILE A 120 -8.82 -31.81 -22.11
N SER A 121 -7.51 -31.72 -22.33
CA SER A 121 -6.67 -32.88 -22.62
C SER A 121 -6.44 -33.69 -21.34
N ILE A 122 -6.73 -34.99 -21.38
CA ILE A 122 -6.65 -35.90 -20.21
C ILE A 122 -5.52 -36.91 -20.38
N GLU A 123 -5.39 -37.48 -21.58
CA GLU A 123 -4.40 -38.54 -21.88
C GLU A 123 -3.24 -38.05 -22.75
N GLU A 124 -3.32 -36.82 -23.27
CA GLU A 124 -2.34 -36.24 -24.18
C GLU A 124 -1.28 -35.45 -23.40
N CYS A 125 -0.01 -35.85 -23.51
CA CYS A 125 1.13 -35.04 -23.07
C CYS A 125 1.50 -34.03 -24.17
N THR A 126 0.64 -33.03 -24.37
CA THR A 126 0.82 -31.91 -25.32
C THR A 126 1.27 -30.63 -24.65
#